data_AF-A0A7V4MRW4-F1
#
_entry.id   AF-A0A7V4MRW4-F1
#
_cell.length_a   1.000
_cell.length_b   1.000
_cell.length_c   1.000
_cell.angle_alpha   90.00
_cell.angle_beta   90.00
_cell.angle_gamma   90.00
#
_symmetry.space_group_name_H-M   'P 1'
#
loop_
_entity.id
_entity.type
_entity.pdbx_description
1 polymer ?
#
loop_
_entity_poly.entity_id
_entity_poly.type
_entity_poly.pdbx_seq_one_letter_code
_entity_poly.pdbx_strand_id
1 'polypeptide(L)'
;MKDTKHEIELRKWLAKIECDLVENVRNFLKESNIYCKDANMEESQINNLIQHSEETKSFESVKSFIRYQISRSKEKKQWDFPVKIGNSTQPFGEFLISRLDCFYDRKYYREINDNAKLTGYDESEIFWKLMQLYLGYIKWYFVYEKGQAKPESEVEYGNR
;
A
#
# COMPACT_ATOMS: atom_id res chain seq x y z
N MET A 1 -33.12 -0.57 -15.84
CA MET A 1 -32.29 -1.78 -15.77
C MET A 1 -30.89 -1.40 -16.23
N LYS A 2 -29.86 -1.46 -15.38
CA LYS A 2 -28.47 -1.42 -15.88
C LYS A 2 -28.27 -2.67 -16.74
N ASP A 3 -27.80 -2.48 -17.96
CA ASP A 3 -27.63 -3.52 -18.97
C ASP A 3 -26.59 -4.56 -18.48
N THR A 4 -26.95 -5.85 -18.50
CA THR A 4 -26.15 -6.99 -18.02
C THR A 4 -24.72 -6.98 -18.57
N LYS A 5 -24.53 -6.49 -19.80
CA LYS A 5 -23.21 -6.34 -20.41
C LYS A 5 -22.31 -5.36 -19.63
N HIS A 6 -22.87 -4.26 -19.16
CA HIS A 6 -22.13 -3.24 -18.41
C HIS A 6 -21.71 -3.74 -17.02
N GLU A 7 -22.56 -4.52 -16.36
CA GLU A 7 -22.21 -5.10 -15.06
C GLU A 7 -21.05 -6.10 -15.18
N ILE A 8 -21.03 -6.90 -16.26
CA ILE A 8 -19.94 -7.84 -16.55
C ILE A 8 -18.62 -7.09 -16.78
N GLU A 9 -18.62 -6.02 -17.59
CA GLU A 9 -17.40 -5.24 -17.86
C GLU A 9 -16.89 -4.53 -16.61
N LEU A 10 -17.77 -3.99 -15.77
CA LEU A 10 -17.40 -3.40 -14.48
C LEU A 10 -16.73 -4.44 -13.56
N ARG A 11 -17.31 -5.65 -13.46
CA ARG A 11 -16.74 -6.73 -12.64
C ARG A 11 -15.36 -7.17 -13.15
N LYS A 12 -15.18 -7.30 -14.47
CA LYS A 12 -13.88 -7.61 -15.07
C LYS A 12 -12.84 -6.54 -14.76
N TRP A 13 -13.23 -5.27 -14.87
CA TRP A 13 -12.35 -4.15 -14.58
C TRP A 13 -11.94 -4.11 -13.10
N LEU A 14 -12.90 -4.29 -12.17
CA LEU A 14 -12.61 -4.38 -10.74
C LEU A 14 -11.64 -5.53 -10.44
N ALA A 15 -11.86 -6.72 -11.01
CA ALA A 15 -10.98 -7.87 -10.82
C ALA A 15 -9.56 -7.61 -11.37
N LYS A 16 -9.45 -6.97 -12.53
CA LYS A 16 -8.16 -6.57 -13.11
C LYS A 16 -7.42 -5.58 -12.20
N ILE A 17 -8.11 -4.54 -11.72
CA ILE A 17 -7.52 -3.57 -10.81
C ILE A 17 -7.07 -4.22 -9.51
N GLU A 18 -7.87 -5.13 -8.95
CA GLU A 18 -7.50 -5.86 -7.74
C GLU A 18 -6.22 -6.67 -7.95
N CYS A 19 -6.12 -7.42 -9.04
CA CYS A 19 -4.90 -8.14 -9.41
C CYS A 19 -3.69 -7.19 -9.55
N ASP A 20 -3.86 -6.07 -10.25
CA ASP A 20 -2.81 -5.07 -10.43
C ASP A 20 -2.38 -4.46 -9.09
N LEU A 21 -3.32 -4.14 -8.19
CA LEU A 21 -3.03 -3.62 -6.85
C LEU A 21 -2.25 -4.62 -6.01
N VAL A 22 -2.69 -5.88 -5.98
CA VAL A 22 -2.02 -6.95 -5.24
C VAL A 22 -0.58 -7.13 -5.72
N GLU A 23 -0.38 -7.20 -7.04
CA GLU A 23 0.96 -7.35 -7.61
C GLU A 23 1.85 -6.13 -7.31
N ASN A 24 1.29 -4.92 -7.39
CA ASN A 24 2.00 -3.69 -7.03
C ASN A 24 2.40 -3.65 -5.55
N VAL A 25 1.54 -4.12 -4.63
CA VAL A 25 1.87 -4.22 -3.20
C VAL A 25 2.99 -5.24 -2.98
N ARG A 26 2.91 -6.42 -3.59
CA ARG A 26 3.95 -7.45 -3.44
C ARG A 26 5.30 -6.95 -3.92
N ASN A 27 5.34 -6.31 -5.08
CA ASN A 27 6.56 -5.72 -5.62
C ASN A 27 7.07 -4.58 -4.73
N PHE A 28 6.19 -3.69 -4.25
CA PHE A 28 6.56 -2.65 -3.30
C PHE A 28 7.19 -3.19 -2.02
N LEU A 29 6.59 -4.19 -1.38
CA LEU A 29 7.11 -4.78 -0.13
C LEU A 29 8.45 -5.48 -0.35
N LYS A 30 8.62 -6.15 -1.51
CA LYS A 30 9.89 -6.78 -1.89
C LYS A 30 10.99 -5.75 -2.15
N GLU A 31 10.69 -4.72 -2.94
CA GLU A 31 11.65 -3.66 -3.29
C GLU A 31 12.02 -2.79 -2.10
N SER A 32 11.05 -2.51 -1.22
CA SER A 32 11.28 -1.74 -0.01
C SER A 32 12.16 -2.47 1.00
N ASN A 33 12.25 -3.80 0.92
CA ASN A 33 12.96 -4.63 1.89
C ASN A 33 12.51 -4.32 3.34
N ILE A 34 11.20 -4.07 3.50
CA ILE A 34 10.56 -3.67 4.77
C ILE A 34 10.71 -4.70 5.90
N TYR A 35 11.12 -5.92 5.58
CA TYR A 35 11.37 -6.99 6.53
C TYR A 35 12.83 -7.12 6.96
N CYS A 36 13.72 -6.23 6.48
CA CYS A 36 15.12 -6.28 6.88
C CYS A 36 15.30 -5.92 8.35
N LYS A 37 16.42 -6.35 8.95
CA LYS A 37 16.71 -6.13 10.38
C LYS A 37 16.74 -4.65 10.77
N ASP A 38 17.09 -3.77 9.82
CA ASP A 38 17.13 -2.32 10.04
C ASP A 38 15.75 -1.66 9.91
N ALA A 39 14.79 -2.35 9.27
CA ALA A 39 13.41 -1.91 9.16
C ALA A 39 12.66 -2.31 10.44
N ASN A 40 12.65 -1.40 11.42
CA ASN A 40 11.86 -1.55 12.66
C ASN A 40 10.36 -1.28 12.44
N MET A 41 9.84 -1.68 11.27
CA MET A 41 8.43 -1.50 10.95
C MET A 41 7.57 -2.42 11.82
N GLU A 42 6.51 -1.86 12.37
CA GLU A 42 5.53 -2.56 13.21
C GLU A 42 4.15 -2.49 12.58
N GLU A 43 3.32 -3.51 12.84
CA GLU A 43 1.94 -3.53 12.35
C GLU A 43 1.14 -2.33 12.85
N SER A 44 1.43 -1.86 14.08
CA SER A 44 0.84 -0.67 14.68
C SER A 44 1.02 0.58 13.79
N GLN A 45 2.17 0.74 13.15
CA GLN A 45 2.46 1.87 12.26
C GLN A 45 1.58 1.84 11.01
N ILE A 46 1.43 0.66 10.41
CA ILE A 46 0.58 0.46 9.23
C ILE A 46 -0.89 0.65 9.59
N ASN A 47 -1.32 0.13 10.75
CA ASN A 47 -2.68 0.32 11.26
C ASN A 47 -3.02 1.80 11.46
N ASN A 48 -2.10 2.58 12.05
CA ASN A 48 -2.28 4.02 12.23
C ASN A 48 -2.43 4.75 10.89
N LEU A 49 -1.68 4.34 9.87
CA LEU A 49 -1.79 4.91 8.52
C LEU A 49 -3.15 4.59 7.89
N ILE A 50 -3.62 3.34 8.01
CA ILE A 50 -4.94 2.93 7.51
C ILE A 50 -6.05 3.71 8.21
N GLN A 51 -6.00 3.80 9.54
CA GLN A 51 -6.98 4.56 10.32
C GLN A 51 -7.00 6.04 9.93
N HIS A 52 -5.83 6.69 9.85
CA HIS A 52 -5.72 8.08 9.40
C HIS A 52 -6.29 8.27 7.99
N SER A 53 -6.11 7.27 7.12
CA SER A 53 -6.75 7.29 5.83
C SER A 53 -8.28 7.32 6.00
N GLU A 54 -8.87 6.32 6.66
CA GLU A 54 -10.32 6.19 6.83
C GLU A 54 -11.01 7.44 7.38
N GLU A 55 -10.35 8.13 8.32
CA GLU A 55 -10.85 9.35 8.96
C GLU A 55 -10.81 10.57 8.03
N THR A 56 -9.77 10.73 7.21
CA THR A 56 -9.50 11.99 6.50
C THR A 56 -10.01 12.04 5.08
N LYS A 57 -10.21 10.88 4.42
CA LYS A 57 -10.70 10.78 3.03
C LYS A 57 -9.95 11.67 2.02
N SER A 58 -8.66 11.93 2.27
CA SER A 58 -7.82 12.79 1.42
C SER A 58 -6.44 12.20 1.21
N PHE A 59 -6.04 12.06 -0.06
CA PHE A 59 -4.68 11.62 -0.42
C PHE A 59 -3.61 12.55 0.11
N GLU A 60 -3.80 13.86 -0.01
CA GLU A 60 -2.83 14.84 0.49
C GLU A 60 -2.67 14.79 2.01
N SER A 61 -3.77 14.53 2.73
CA SER A 61 -3.73 14.31 4.17
C SER A 61 -2.92 13.06 4.53
N VAL A 62 -3.11 11.97 3.80
CA VAL A 62 -2.34 10.73 3.98
C VAL A 62 -0.85 10.93 3.68
N LYS A 63 -0.51 11.61 2.57
CA LYS A 63 0.88 11.96 2.25
C LYS A 63 1.52 12.82 3.33
N SER A 64 0.79 13.80 3.84
CA SER A 64 1.25 14.67 4.93
C SER A 64 1.48 13.88 6.22
N PHE A 65 0.59 12.95 6.55
CA PHE A 65 0.77 12.03 7.68
C PHE A 65 2.04 11.19 7.52
N ILE A 66 2.27 10.60 6.35
CA ILE A 66 3.49 9.81 6.09
C ILE A 66 4.75 10.69 6.29
N ARG A 67 4.78 11.91 5.73
CA ARG A 67 5.91 12.85 5.90
C ARG A 67 6.14 13.24 7.36
N TYR A 68 5.06 13.40 8.11
CA TYR A 68 5.13 13.63 9.55
C TYR A 68 5.76 12.42 10.28
N GLN A 69 5.36 11.20 9.92
CA GLN A 69 5.94 9.97 10.49
C GLN A 69 7.42 9.79 10.13
N ILE A 70 7.85 10.15 8.92
CA ILE A 70 9.28 10.18 8.54
C ILE A 70 10.04 11.10 9.50
N SER A 71 9.54 12.33 9.68
CA SER A 71 10.19 13.33 10.53
C SER A 71 10.27 12.91 12.00
N ARG A 72 9.24 12.20 12.50
CA ARG A 72 9.14 11.72 13.88
C ARG A 72 9.93 10.44 14.14
N SER A 73 10.04 9.55 13.15
CA SER A 73 10.61 8.21 13.34
C SER A 73 12.13 8.13 13.19
N LYS A 74 12.84 9.25 13.09
CA LYS A 74 14.30 9.30 12.85
C LYS A 74 15.11 8.40 13.78
N GLU A 75 14.72 8.31 15.04
CA GLU A 75 15.40 7.47 16.04
C GLU A 75 15.12 5.98 15.85
N LYS A 76 13.88 5.63 15.50
CA LYS A 76 13.45 4.23 15.35
C LYS A 76 13.58 3.70 13.92
N LYS A 77 13.84 4.58 12.95
CA LYS A 77 13.93 4.30 11.51
C LYS A 77 12.73 3.52 10.94
N GLN A 78 11.53 3.73 11.48
CA GLN A 78 10.35 2.97 11.03
C GLN A 78 9.87 3.45 9.65
N TRP A 79 9.90 4.76 9.41
CA TRP A 79 9.48 5.37 8.14
C TRP A 79 10.65 5.98 7.36
N ASP A 80 11.77 6.24 8.05
CA ASP A 80 12.97 6.88 7.53
C ASP A 80 14.08 5.89 7.12
N PHE A 81 13.84 4.57 7.20
CA PHE A 81 14.85 3.61 6.76
C PHE A 81 15.08 3.73 5.25
N PRO A 82 16.34 3.59 4.79
CA PRO A 82 16.69 3.78 3.40
C PRO A 82 16.20 2.63 2.53
N VAL A 83 15.48 2.96 1.46
CA VAL A 83 15.09 2.04 0.39
C VAL A 83 15.91 2.35 -0.86
N LYS A 84 16.58 1.33 -1.41
CA LYS A 84 17.37 1.46 -2.63
C LYS A 84 16.52 1.22 -3.87
N ILE A 85 16.53 2.17 -4.80
CA ILE A 85 15.74 2.11 -6.04
C ILE A 85 16.69 2.40 -7.21
N GLY A 86 17.17 1.34 -7.86
CA GLY A 86 18.23 1.46 -8.85
C GLY A 86 19.49 2.11 -8.26
N ASN A 87 19.84 3.30 -8.75
CA ASN A 87 21.00 4.07 -8.30
C ASN A 87 20.66 5.15 -7.25
N SER A 88 19.40 5.28 -6.84
CA SER A 88 18.99 6.24 -5.80
C SER A 88 18.62 5.54 -4.49
N THR A 89 18.53 6.33 -3.43
CA THR A 89 18.07 5.89 -2.12
C THR A 89 17.14 6.94 -1.55
N GLN A 90 15.99 6.52 -1.03
CA GLN A 90 15.03 7.42 -0.39
C GLN A 90 14.41 6.75 0.84
N PRO A 91 13.85 7.53 1.79
CA PRO A 91 13.09 6.99 2.91
C PRO A 91 11.95 6.07 2.45
N PHE A 92 11.66 5.03 3.21
CA PHE A 92 10.50 4.17 2.98
C PHE A 92 9.19 4.95 2.81
N GLY A 93 8.95 5.94 3.67
CA GLY A 93 7.76 6.77 3.58
C GLY A 93 7.65 7.55 2.26
N GLU A 94 8.75 8.12 1.76
CA GLU A 94 8.77 8.80 0.45
C GLU A 94 8.60 7.82 -0.71
N PHE A 95 9.14 6.59 -0.56
CA PHE A 95 8.91 5.54 -1.54
C PHE A 95 7.43 5.13 -1.59
N LEU A 96 6.76 4.99 -0.44
CA LEU A 96 5.33 4.73 -0.37
C LEU A 96 4.53 5.88 -1.01
N ILE A 97 4.87 7.14 -0.70
CA ILE A 97 4.23 8.31 -1.32
C ILE A 97 4.37 8.24 -2.85
N SER A 98 5.56 7.96 -3.35
CA SER A 98 5.81 7.83 -4.79
C SER A 98 4.93 6.74 -5.44
N ARG A 99 4.71 5.62 -4.74
CA ARG A 99 3.82 4.54 -5.21
C ARG A 99 2.35 4.96 -5.18
N LEU A 100 1.92 5.72 -4.18
CA LEU A 100 0.56 6.26 -4.13
C LEU A 100 0.32 7.29 -5.23
N ASP A 101 1.31 8.14 -5.53
CA ASP A 101 1.21 9.12 -6.62
C ASP A 101 1.08 8.43 -8.00
N CYS A 102 1.59 7.20 -8.17
CA CYS A 102 1.36 6.42 -9.40
C CYS A 102 -0.11 6.07 -9.66
N PHE A 103 -1.01 6.15 -8.66
CA PHE A 103 -2.45 6.02 -8.95
C PHE A 103 -2.96 7.15 -9.83
N TYR A 104 -2.38 8.35 -9.71
CA TYR A 104 -2.70 9.47 -10.58
C TYR A 104 -1.97 9.41 -11.93
N ASP A 105 -1.24 8.33 -12.23
CA ASP A 105 -0.66 8.13 -13.56
C ASP A 105 -1.77 8.01 -14.62
N ARG A 106 -1.49 8.47 -15.84
CA ARG A 106 -2.45 8.62 -16.94
C ARG A 106 -3.20 7.32 -17.24
N LYS A 107 -2.58 6.17 -17.02
CA LYS A 107 -3.21 4.86 -17.26
C LYS A 107 -4.36 4.60 -16.27
N TYR A 108 -4.08 4.64 -14.97
CA TYR A 108 -5.12 4.44 -13.95
C TYR A 108 -6.16 5.56 -13.99
N TYR A 109 -5.70 6.81 -14.14
CA TYR A 109 -6.59 7.96 -14.27
C TYR A 109 -7.57 7.84 -15.43
N ARG A 110 -7.10 7.44 -16.62
CA ARG A 110 -8.00 7.24 -17.78
C ARG A 110 -8.99 6.10 -17.51
N GLU A 111 -8.50 4.95 -17.03
CA GLU A 111 -9.36 3.81 -16.72
C GLU A 111 -10.41 4.15 -15.65
N ILE A 112 -10.05 4.92 -14.62
CA ILE A 112 -10.95 5.36 -13.55
C ILE A 112 -11.96 6.37 -14.07
N ASN A 113 -11.54 7.38 -14.84
CA ASN A 113 -12.45 8.40 -15.38
C ASN A 113 -13.48 7.78 -16.36
N ASP A 114 -13.04 6.84 -17.19
CA ASP A 114 -13.94 6.14 -18.11
C ASP A 114 -14.98 5.30 -17.34
N ASN A 115 -14.59 4.67 -16.23
CA ASN A 115 -15.51 3.89 -15.38
C ASN A 115 -16.36 4.74 -14.42
N ALA A 116 -15.86 5.89 -13.94
CA ALA A 116 -16.60 6.84 -13.11
C ALA A 116 -17.85 7.34 -13.84
N LYS A 117 -17.69 7.71 -15.12
CA LYS A 117 -18.81 8.10 -16.01
C LYS A 117 -19.86 7.00 -16.17
N LEU A 118 -19.46 5.74 -16.17
CA LEU A 118 -20.35 4.59 -16.34
C LEU A 118 -21.09 4.22 -15.05
N THR A 119 -20.48 4.47 -13.90
CA THR A 119 -20.99 4.02 -12.60
C THR A 119 -21.75 5.11 -11.84
N GLY A 120 -21.43 6.38 -12.09
CA GLY A 120 -21.95 7.54 -11.39
C GLY A 120 -21.20 7.87 -10.09
N TYR A 121 -20.07 7.20 -9.82
CA TYR A 121 -19.21 7.52 -8.67
C TYR A 121 -18.31 8.70 -8.97
N ASP A 122 -17.97 9.45 -7.92
CA ASP A 122 -16.95 10.50 -7.98
C ASP A 122 -15.56 9.87 -8.20
N GLU A 123 -14.79 10.43 -9.12
CA GLU A 123 -13.42 9.97 -9.42
C GLU A 123 -12.54 9.97 -8.16
N SER A 124 -12.64 11.02 -7.33
CA SER A 124 -11.90 11.14 -6.08
C SER A 124 -12.29 10.05 -5.09
N GLU A 125 -13.57 9.64 -5.07
CA GLU A 125 -14.05 8.53 -4.23
C GLU A 125 -13.48 7.19 -4.69
N ILE A 126 -13.39 6.95 -6.01
CA ILE A 126 -12.76 5.74 -6.54
C ILE A 126 -11.28 5.71 -6.16
N PHE A 127 -10.54 6.79 -6.44
CA PHE A 127 -9.13 6.89 -6.06
C PHE A 127 -8.93 6.64 -4.57
N TRP A 128 -9.76 7.28 -3.76
CA TRP A 128 -9.75 7.12 -2.32
C TRP A 128 -9.86 5.63 -1.92
N LYS A 129 -10.84 4.92 -2.48
CA LYS A 129 -11.04 3.50 -2.21
C LYS A 129 -9.88 2.64 -2.68
N LEU A 130 -9.27 2.94 -3.82
CA LEU A 130 -8.09 2.22 -4.31
C LEU A 130 -6.90 2.36 -3.36
N MET A 131 -6.68 3.55 -2.80
CA MET A 131 -5.65 3.72 -1.78
C MET A 131 -5.96 2.95 -0.50
N GLN A 132 -7.21 2.97 -0.02
CA GLN A 132 -7.58 2.18 1.16
C GLN A 132 -7.32 0.68 0.94
N LEU A 133 -7.68 0.16 -0.23
CA LEU A 133 -7.40 -1.22 -0.61
C LEU A 133 -5.90 -1.50 -0.66
N TYR A 134 -5.12 -0.61 -1.30
CA TYR A 134 -3.67 -0.74 -1.38
C TYR A 134 -3.01 -0.80 0.00
N LEU A 135 -3.37 0.12 0.91
CA LEU A 135 -2.87 0.12 2.28
C LEU A 135 -3.33 -1.14 3.05
N GLY A 136 -4.56 -1.60 2.83
CA GLY A 136 -5.08 -2.85 3.40
C GLY A 136 -4.28 -4.07 2.95
N TYR A 137 -3.95 -4.18 1.67
CA TYR A 137 -3.10 -5.25 1.15
C TYR A 137 -1.67 -5.14 1.69
N ILE A 138 -1.12 -3.94 1.85
CA ILE A 138 0.18 -3.74 2.52
C ILE A 138 0.14 -4.37 3.91
N LYS A 139 -0.87 -4.05 4.72
CA LYS A 139 -1.02 -4.66 6.05
C LYS A 139 -1.09 -6.18 5.96
N TRP A 140 -1.95 -6.70 5.09
CA TRP A 140 -2.17 -8.14 4.98
C TRP A 140 -0.89 -8.90 4.64
N TYR A 141 -0.18 -8.46 3.60
CA TYR A 141 1.10 -9.07 3.22
C TYR A 141 2.19 -8.85 4.26
N PHE A 142 2.24 -7.66 4.87
CA PHE A 142 3.20 -7.38 5.94
C PHE A 142 3.06 -8.36 7.11
N VAL A 143 1.83 -8.57 7.59
CA VAL A 143 1.55 -9.51 8.68
C VAL A 143 1.83 -10.94 8.26
N TYR A 144 1.38 -11.33 7.04
CA TYR A 144 1.59 -12.67 6.52
C TYR A 144 3.08 -13.02 6.45
N GLU A 145 3.89 -12.21 5.76
CA GLU A 145 5.32 -12.47 5.56
C GLU A 145 6.10 -12.38 6.87
N LYS A 146 5.76 -11.41 7.75
CA LYS A 146 6.38 -11.32 9.09
C LYS A 146 6.05 -12.53 9.96
N GLY A 147 4.86 -13.12 9.82
CA GLY A 147 4.48 -14.38 10.49
C GLY A 147 5.18 -15.61 9.93
N GLN A 148 5.56 -15.62 8.64
CA GLN A 148 6.36 -16.69 8.04
C GLN A 148 7.85 -16.60 8.39
N ALA A 149 8.34 -15.41 8.75
CA ALA A 149 9.67 -15.20 9.32
C ALA A 149 9.72 -15.76 10.75
N LYS A 150 9.79 -17.08 10.91
CA LYS A 150 9.96 -17.74 12.21
C LYS A 150 11.19 -17.18 12.95
N PRO A 151 11.13 -16.99 14.28
CA PRO A 151 12.31 -16.64 15.06
C PRO A 151 13.29 -17.82 15.05
N GLU A 152 14.58 -17.52 14.83
CA GLU A 152 15.69 -18.51 14.90
C GLU A 152 15.82 -19.18 16.30
N SER A 153 15.00 -18.79 17.28
CA SER A 153 15.03 -19.29 18.66
C SER A 153 14.10 -20.47 18.97
N GLU A 154 13.37 -21.04 18.00
CA GLU A 154 12.59 -22.28 18.19
C GLU A 154 13.29 -23.53 17.61
N VAL A 155 14.63 -23.52 17.54
CA VAL A 155 15.41 -24.76 17.46
C VAL A 155 15.84 -25.11 18.88
N GLU A 156 14.88 -25.49 19.72
CA GLU A 156 15.19 -26.23 20.93
C GLU A 156 15.89 -27.53 20.50
N TYR A 157 17.13 -27.71 20.95
CA TYR A 157 17.81 -29.00 20.97
C TYR A 157 17.08 -29.93 21.94
N GLY A 158 15.92 -30.42 21.52
CA GLY A 158 15.23 -31.55 22.09
C GLY A 158 15.66 -32.82 21.38
N ASN A 159 16.91 -33.26 21.57
CA ASN A 159 17.32 -34.63 21.30
C ASN A 159 18.32 -35.08 22.36
N ARG A 160 17.74 -35.78 23.35
CA ARG A 160 18.23 -36.95 24.10
C ARG A 160 19.72 -37.08 24.37
#